data_AF-A0AB36JS31-F1
#
_entry.id   AF-A0AB36JS31-F1
#
_cell.length_a   1.000
_cell.length_b   1.000
_cell.length_c   1.000
_cell.angle_alpha   90.00
_cell.angle_beta   90.00
_cell.angle_gamma   90.00
#
_symmetry.space_group_name_H-M   'P 1'
#
loop_
_entity.id
_entity.type
_entity.pdbx_description
1 polymer ?
#
loop_
_entity_poly.entity_id
_entity_poly.type
_entity_poly.pdbx_seq_one_letter_code
_entity_poly.pdbx_strand_id
1 'polypeptide(L)'
;GDWTYTLNQASVQNLDAGDQVTDTITLTASDNTQQDIVITITGSEDGPEVTGEFVGSVTEGDVGDAAVTASGRLSIGDVDDGDAPTFADTTEAGTYGSLELVNGSWTYTLDQSAVQNLDAGDQVTDTITLTAS
;
A
#
# COMPACT_ATOMS: atom_id res chain seq x y z
N GLY A 1 -37.52 -18.13 19.67
CA GLY A 1 -36.95 -16.92 20.30
C GLY A 1 -36.24 -16.15 19.22
N ASP A 2 -36.37 -14.84 19.23
CA ASP A 2 -35.69 -13.97 18.29
C ASP A 2 -34.26 -13.72 18.78
N TRP A 3 -33.29 -13.73 17.87
CA TRP A 3 -31.88 -13.50 18.19
C TRP A 3 -31.28 -12.48 17.22
N THR A 4 -30.16 -11.88 17.61
CA THR A 4 -29.40 -10.95 16.79
C THR A 4 -27.92 -11.27 16.95
N TYR A 5 -27.20 -11.26 15.83
CA TYR A 5 -25.75 -11.39 15.79
C TYR A 5 -25.15 -10.05 15.34
N THR A 6 -24.01 -9.67 15.92
CA THR A 6 -23.26 -8.49 15.52
C THR A 6 -21.80 -8.87 15.42
N LEU A 7 -21.27 -8.81 14.20
CA LEU A 7 -19.88 -9.11 13.92
C LEU A 7 -19.00 -7.95 14.39
N ASN A 8 -17.90 -8.28 15.08
CA ASN A 8 -16.82 -7.33 15.29
C ASN A 8 -15.94 -7.31 14.03
N GLN A 9 -16.10 -6.30 13.18
CA GLN A 9 -15.36 -6.22 11.92
C GLN A 9 -13.84 -6.33 12.14
N ALA A 10 -13.30 -5.64 13.15
CA ALA A 10 -11.86 -5.58 13.39
C ALA A 10 -11.23 -6.95 13.74
N SER A 11 -12.00 -7.97 14.10
CA SER A 11 -11.47 -9.30 14.40
C SER A 11 -11.44 -10.26 13.21
N VAL A 12 -11.89 -9.82 12.03
CA VAL A 12 -11.99 -10.65 10.82
C VAL A 12 -11.50 -9.95 9.55
N GLN A 13 -10.81 -8.81 9.69
CA GLN A 13 -10.24 -8.10 8.53
C GLN A 13 -9.07 -8.84 7.88
N ASN A 14 -8.58 -9.90 8.49
CA ASN A 14 -7.53 -10.74 7.92
C ASN A 14 -8.08 -11.89 7.07
N LEU A 15 -9.41 -12.00 6.92
CA LEU A 15 -10.01 -13.08 6.14
C LEU A 15 -10.12 -12.66 4.68
N ASP A 16 -9.28 -13.27 3.85
CA ASP A 16 -9.29 -13.12 2.40
C ASP A 16 -10.62 -13.63 1.79
N ALA A 17 -10.88 -13.27 0.54
CA ALA A 17 -12.03 -13.66 -0.24
C ALA A 17 -12.24 -15.19 -0.25
N GLY A 18 -13.29 -15.62 0.47
CA GLY A 18 -13.69 -17.02 0.53
C GLY A 18 -13.12 -17.77 1.73
N ASP A 19 -12.20 -17.19 2.50
CA ASP A 19 -11.82 -17.72 3.80
C ASP A 19 -13.01 -17.71 4.75
N GLN A 20 -13.05 -18.72 5.62
CA GLN A 20 -14.18 -18.90 6.53
C GLN A 20 -13.74 -19.22 7.95
N VAL A 21 -14.42 -18.57 8.88
CA VAL A 21 -14.38 -18.91 10.30
C VAL A 21 -15.80 -19.09 10.81
N THR A 22 -15.94 -19.83 11.90
CA THR A 22 -17.23 -20.08 12.53
C THR A 22 -17.26 -19.53 13.95
N ASP A 23 -18.35 -18.85 14.27
CA ASP A 23 -18.70 -18.47 15.63
C ASP A 23 -19.85 -19.36 16.11
N THR A 24 -19.67 -20.01 17.26
CA THR A 24 -20.63 -20.98 17.81
C THR A 24 -21.11 -20.52 19.17
N ILE A 25 -22.40 -20.24 19.26
CA ILE A 25 -23.07 -19.81 20.48
C ILE A 25 -23.92 -20.96 21.00
N THR A 26 -23.49 -21.60 22.10
CA THR A 26 -24.24 -22.67 22.76
C THR A 26 -25.27 -22.10 23.74
N LEU A 27 -26.55 -22.33 23.46
CA LEU A 27 -27.65 -22.03 24.37
C LEU A 27 -27.91 -23.23 25.28
N THR A 28 -28.06 -23.01 26.58
CA THR A 28 -28.40 -24.05 27.55
C THR A 28 -29.79 -23.79 28.13
N ALA A 29 -30.70 -24.75 28.00
CA ALA A 29 -32.05 -24.69 28.57
C ALA A 29 -32.06 -25.04 30.07
N SER A 30 -33.17 -24.77 30.75
CA SER A 30 -33.33 -25.03 32.19
C SER A 30 -33.24 -26.52 32.57
N ASP A 31 -33.47 -27.41 31.62
CA ASP A 31 -33.31 -28.86 31.78
C ASP A 31 -31.90 -29.36 31.44
N ASN A 32 -30.95 -28.45 31.17
CA ASN A 32 -29.57 -28.68 30.73
C ASN A 32 -29.41 -29.17 29.29
N THR A 33 -30.46 -29.19 28.48
CA THR A 33 -30.32 -29.44 27.03
C THR A 33 -29.57 -28.29 26.37
N GLN A 34 -28.62 -28.60 25.49
CA GLN A 34 -27.84 -27.61 24.75
C GLN A 34 -28.24 -27.55 23.27
N GLN A 35 -28.18 -26.36 22.69
CA GLN A 35 -28.40 -26.11 21.27
C GLN A 35 -27.42 -25.05 20.78
N ASP A 36 -26.72 -25.33 19.69
CA ASP A 36 -25.81 -24.37 19.08
C ASP A 36 -26.52 -23.50 18.04
N ILE A 37 -26.15 -22.22 18.02
CA ILE A 37 -26.30 -21.30 16.90
C ILE A 37 -24.92 -21.17 16.27
N VAL A 38 -24.78 -21.60 15.01
CA VAL A 38 -23.53 -21.51 14.25
C VAL A 38 -23.65 -20.40 13.23
N ILE A 39 -22.73 -19.43 13.30
CA ILE A 39 -22.59 -18.34 12.36
C ILE A 39 -21.33 -18.58 11.55
N THR A 40 -21.47 -18.72 10.24
CA THR A 40 -20.34 -18.75 9.32
C THR A 40 -20.04 -17.33 8.86
N ILE A 41 -18.80 -16.89 9.06
CA ILE A 41 -18.29 -15.62 8.58
C ILE A 41 -17.43 -15.94 7.37
N THR A 42 -17.66 -15.25 6.26
CA THR A 42 -16.87 -15.39 5.03
C THR A 42 -16.13 -14.08 4.80
N GLY A 43 -14.82 -14.19 4.58
CA GLY A 43 -13.95 -13.09 4.26
C GLY A 43 -14.27 -12.43 2.92
N SER A 44 -13.72 -11.25 2.73
CA SER A 44 -13.80 -10.45 1.51
C SER A 44 -12.45 -9.83 1.27
N GLU A 45 -12.05 -9.75 0.01
CA GLU A 45 -10.84 -9.04 -0.40
C GLU A 45 -10.86 -7.57 0.04
N ASP A 46 -9.84 -7.19 0.81
CA ASP A 46 -9.36 -5.85 1.05
C ASP A 46 -8.13 -5.62 0.14
N GLY A 47 -8.13 -4.53 -0.64
CA GLY A 47 -7.01 -4.28 -1.57
C GLY A 47 -5.76 -3.71 -0.88
N PRO A 48 -4.58 -3.84 -1.50
CA PRO A 48 -3.33 -3.43 -0.87
C PRO A 48 -3.21 -1.92 -0.72
N GLU A 49 -2.62 -1.48 0.39
CA GLU A 49 -2.39 -0.07 0.70
C GLU A 49 -0.91 0.29 0.57
N VAL A 50 -0.63 1.35 -0.21
CA VAL A 50 0.70 1.95 -0.30
C VAL A 50 0.76 3.21 0.57
N THR A 51 1.78 3.29 1.43
CA THR A 51 2.05 4.45 2.29
C THR A 51 3.49 4.94 2.12
N GLY A 52 3.79 6.16 2.57
CA GLY A 52 5.14 6.70 2.57
C GLY A 52 5.25 8.10 1.96
N GLU A 53 6.43 8.40 1.42
CA GLU A 53 6.75 9.67 0.79
C GLU A 53 6.62 9.53 -0.73
N PHE A 54 5.69 10.29 -1.31
CA PHE A 54 5.35 10.21 -2.73
C PHE A 54 5.82 11.43 -3.55
N VAL A 55 6.41 12.42 -2.89
CA VAL A 55 6.81 13.70 -3.50
C VAL A 55 8.20 14.07 -3.00
N GLY A 56 9.06 14.45 -3.94
CA GLY A 56 10.35 15.07 -3.70
C GLY A 56 10.50 16.32 -4.55
N SER A 57 11.49 17.15 -4.22
CA SER A 57 11.82 18.35 -4.99
C SER A 57 13.33 18.50 -5.11
N VAL A 58 13.78 18.95 -6.27
CA VAL A 58 15.17 19.32 -6.55
C VAL A 58 15.19 20.70 -7.19
N THR A 59 16.34 21.37 -7.14
CA THR A 59 16.61 22.59 -7.89
C THR A 59 17.70 22.29 -8.90
N GLU A 60 17.50 22.69 -10.15
CA GLU A 60 18.50 22.46 -11.19
C GLU A 60 19.80 23.23 -10.93
N GLY A 61 20.86 22.76 -11.58
CA GLY A 61 22.15 23.44 -11.68
C GLY A 61 22.61 23.45 -13.14
N ASP A 62 23.90 23.71 -13.37
CA ASP A 62 24.45 23.71 -14.72
C ASP A 62 24.79 22.27 -15.19
N VAL A 63 24.82 22.07 -16.51
CA VAL A 63 25.30 20.81 -17.08
C VAL A 63 26.76 20.57 -16.69
N GLY A 64 27.01 19.44 -16.02
CA GLY A 64 28.33 19.05 -15.51
C GLY A 64 28.52 19.27 -14.01
N ASP A 65 27.54 19.90 -13.34
CA ASP A 65 27.49 19.94 -11.89
C ASP A 65 27.26 18.56 -11.28
N ALA A 66 27.46 18.47 -9.96
CA ALA A 66 27.09 17.27 -9.21
C ALA A 66 25.60 16.96 -9.38
N ALA A 67 25.27 15.67 -9.43
CA ALA A 67 23.89 15.22 -9.51
C ALA A 67 23.08 15.75 -8.32
N VAL A 68 21.90 16.28 -8.61
CA VAL A 68 20.93 16.68 -7.60
C VAL A 68 19.86 15.60 -7.50
N THR A 69 19.53 15.25 -6.27
CA THR A 69 18.64 14.13 -5.98
C THR A 69 17.57 14.50 -4.96
N ALA A 70 16.44 13.81 -5.05
CA ALA A 70 15.45 13.73 -4.00
C ALA A 70 15.28 12.27 -3.60
N SER A 71 14.94 12.00 -2.36
CA SER A 71 14.73 10.64 -1.88
C SER A 71 13.55 10.56 -0.93
N GLY A 72 13.06 9.35 -0.76
CA GLY A 72 12.03 9.02 0.22
C GLY A 72 11.83 7.51 0.32
N ARG A 73 10.80 7.11 1.06
CA ARG A 73 10.52 5.69 1.30
C ARG A 73 9.03 5.37 1.11
N LEU A 74 8.78 4.25 0.44
CA LEU A 74 7.47 3.62 0.27
C LEU A 74 7.38 2.37 1.14
N SER A 75 6.15 2.08 1.56
CA SER A 75 5.75 0.81 2.16
C SER A 75 4.47 0.37 1.49
N ILE A 76 4.30 -0.94 1.33
CA ILE A 76 3.07 -1.54 0.85
C ILE A 76 2.70 -2.68 1.80
N GLY A 77 1.41 -2.89 2.01
CA GLY A 77 0.91 -3.98 2.82
C GLY A 77 -0.53 -4.32 2.44
N ASP A 78 -0.93 -5.50 2.87
CA ASP A 78 -2.31 -5.98 2.80
C ASP A 78 -2.74 -6.44 4.19
N VAL A 79 -4.03 -6.31 4.51
CA VAL A 79 -4.59 -6.77 5.77
C VAL A 79 -5.02 -8.23 5.70
N ASP A 80 -5.31 -8.73 4.51
CA ASP A 80 -5.73 -10.11 4.27
C ASP A 80 -4.59 -11.10 4.48
N ASP A 81 -4.88 -12.20 5.19
CA ASP A 81 -3.88 -13.25 5.45
C ASP A 81 -3.53 -13.98 4.15
N GLY A 82 -2.23 -13.99 3.82
CA GLY A 82 -1.73 -14.66 2.61
C GLY A 82 -1.31 -13.68 1.53
N ASP A 83 -1.78 -12.44 1.62
CA ASP A 83 -1.44 -11.38 0.70
C ASP A 83 -0.22 -10.59 1.19
N ALA A 84 0.81 -10.59 0.33
CA ALA A 84 2.11 -10.01 0.64
C ALA A 84 2.62 -9.25 -0.57
N PRO A 85 1.95 -8.15 -0.96
CA PRO A 85 2.34 -7.35 -2.10
C PRO A 85 3.72 -6.74 -1.87
N THR A 86 4.51 -6.61 -2.93
CA THR A 86 5.85 -6.03 -2.85
C THR A 86 6.14 -5.15 -4.05
N PHE A 87 6.97 -4.11 -3.85
CA PHE A 87 7.65 -3.46 -4.94
C PHE A 87 8.99 -4.14 -5.19
N ALA A 88 9.23 -4.54 -6.43
CA ALA A 88 10.54 -4.99 -6.85
C ALA A 88 11.51 -3.81 -6.92
N ASP A 89 12.80 -4.08 -6.66
CA ASP A 89 13.86 -3.12 -6.95
C ASP A 89 13.87 -2.82 -8.46
N THR A 90 13.81 -1.55 -8.82
CA THR A 90 13.72 -1.11 -10.23
C THR A 90 14.37 0.25 -10.45
N THR A 91 14.57 0.60 -11.71
CA THR A 91 14.88 1.97 -12.14
C THR A 91 13.94 2.36 -13.25
N GLU A 92 13.15 3.41 -13.02
CA GLU A 92 12.20 3.94 -13.98
C GLU A 92 12.67 5.29 -14.51
N ALA A 93 12.63 5.45 -15.83
CA ALA A 93 12.93 6.72 -16.47
C ALA A 93 11.71 7.65 -16.40
N GLY A 94 11.94 8.88 -15.96
CA GLY A 94 11.00 9.99 -16.07
C GLY A 94 11.28 10.85 -17.31
N THR A 95 10.62 11.99 -17.37
CA THR A 95 10.85 12.99 -18.44
C THR A 95 12.10 13.82 -18.19
N TYR A 96 12.40 14.15 -16.93
CA TYR A 96 13.47 15.07 -16.54
C TYR A 96 14.60 14.37 -15.75
N GLY A 97 14.50 13.05 -15.55
CA GLY A 97 15.44 12.29 -14.75
C GLY A 97 15.04 10.82 -14.64
N SER A 98 15.54 10.12 -13.62
CA SER A 98 15.16 8.73 -13.34
C SER A 98 15.03 8.48 -11.85
N LEU A 99 14.15 7.54 -11.47
CA LEU A 99 13.96 7.11 -10.10
C LEU A 99 14.43 5.67 -9.95
N GLU A 100 15.35 5.44 -9.02
CA GLU A 100 15.77 4.12 -8.57
C GLU A 100 15.03 3.78 -7.27
N LEU A 101 14.35 2.63 -7.22
CA LEU A 101 13.75 2.08 -6.01
C LEU A 101 14.56 0.86 -5.57
N VAL A 102 15.05 0.90 -4.34
CA VAL A 102 15.78 -0.21 -3.70
C VAL A 102 15.25 -0.44 -2.29
N ASN A 103 14.70 -1.61 -2.03
CA ASN A 103 14.13 -2.02 -0.75
C ASN A 103 13.13 -0.98 -0.18
N GLY A 104 12.24 -0.50 -1.05
CA GLY A 104 11.25 0.52 -0.74
C GLY A 104 11.79 1.94 -0.63
N SER A 105 13.11 2.16 -0.69
CA SER A 105 13.68 3.52 -0.68
C SER A 105 13.89 3.98 -2.11
N TRP A 106 13.29 5.11 -2.48
CA TRP A 106 13.47 5.68 -3.81
C TRP A 106 14.47 6.83 -3.78
N THR A 107 15.23 6.96 -4.86
CA THR A 107 16.08 8.12 -5.16
C THR A 107 15.80 8.57 -6.58
N TYR A 108 15.28 9.78 -6.72
CA TYR A 108 15.16 10.47 -8.00
C TYR A 108 16.45 11.25 -8.28
N THR A 109 17.01 11.11 -9.48
CA THR A 109 18.15 11.89 -9.95
C THR A 109 17.74 12.69 -11.17
N LEU A 110 17.94 14.01 -11.11
CA LEU A 110 17.64 14.92 -12.20
C LEU A 110 18.68 14.79 -13.33
N ASP A 111 18.23 14.74 -14.58
CA ASP A 111 19.06 14.99 -15.74
C ASP A 111 19.14 16.51 -15.95
N GLN A 112 20.27 17.11 -15.54
CA GLN A 112 20.49 18.55 -15.69
C GLN A 112 20.28 19.02 -17.13
N SER A 113 20.62 18.20 -18.13
CA SER A 113 20.51 18.60 -19.54
C SER A 113 19.05 18.77 -20.01
N ALA A 114 18.09 18.18 -19.29
CA ALA A 114 16.67 18.20 -19.64
C ALA A 114 15.92 19.45 -19.15
N VAL A 115 16.55 20.31 -18.34
CA VAL A 115 15.88 21.41 -17.62
C VAL A 115 16.49 22.79 -17.82
N GLN A 116 17.60 22.92 -18.55
CA GLN A 116 18.34 24.19 -18.74
C GLN A 116 17.56 25.33 -19.42
N ASN A 117 16.30 25.08 -19.80
CA ASN A 117 15.39 26.06 -20.36
C ASN A 117 14.48 26.70 -19.31
N LEU A 118 14.60 26.34 -18.03
CA LEU A 118 13.80 26.91 -16.94
C LEU A 118 14.42 28.23 -16.46
N ASP A 119 13.56 29.23 -16.26
CA ASP A 119 13.96 30.48 -15.63
C ASP A 119 13.76 30.41 -14.11
N ALA A 120 14.37 31.34 -13.37
CA ALA A 120 14.25 31.40 -11.92
C ALA A 120 12.78 31.52 -11.47
N GLY A 121 12.30 30.50 -10.76
CA GLY A 121 10.92 30.42 -10.26
C GLY A 121 10.00 29.53 -11.10
N ASP A 122 10.44 29.08 -12.27
CA ASP A 122 9.72 28.10 -13.07
C ASP A 122 9.73 26.72 -12.38
N GLN A 123 8.70 25.93 -12.68
CA GLN A 123 8.54 24.59 -12.14
C GLN A 123 8.05 23.64 -13.22
N VAL A 124 8.64 22.45 -13.22
CA VAL A 124 8.15 21.29 -13.96
C VAL A 124 7.92 20.13 -12.99
N THR A 125 7.11 19.17 -13.40
CA THR A 125 6.81 17.99 -12.61
C THR A 125 7.12 16.76 -13.42
N ASP A 126 7.89 15.85 -12.82
CA ASP A 126 8.08 14.50 -13.34
C ASP A 126 7.15 13.54 -12.57
N THR A 127 6.42 12.68 -13.26
CA THR A 127 5.51 11.71 -12.65
C THR A 127 5.94 10.31 -13.04
N ILE A 128 6.35 9.52 -12.05
CA ILE A 128 6.85 8.15 -12.23
C ILE A 128 5.86 7.18 -11.58
N THR A 129 5.47 6.15 -12.32
CA THR A 129 4.56 5.10 -11.83
C THR A 129 5.35 3.84 -11.53
N LEU A 130 5.21 3.33 -10.31
CA LEU A 130 5.77 2.05 -9.88
C LEU A 130 4.63 1.05 -9.73
N THR A 131 4.85 -0.19 -10.14
CA THR A 131 3.85 -1.26 -10.05
C THR A 131 4.34 -2.29 -9.04
N ALA A 132 3.52 -2.57 -8.04
CA ALA A 132 3.73 -3.68 -7.11
C ALA A 132 3.18 -5.00 -7.70
N SER A 133 3.67 -6.11 -7.17
CA SER A 133 3.20 -7.47 -7.48
C SER A 133 2.82 -8.22 -6.22
#